data_AF-A0A4Y2U498-F1
#
_entry.id   AF-A0A4Y2U498-F1
#
_cell.length_a   1.000
_cell.length_b   1.000
_cell.length_c   1.000
_cell.angle_alpha   90.00
_cell.angle_beta   90.00
_cell.angle_gamma   90.00
#
_symmetry.space_group_name_H-M   'P 1'
#
loop_
_entity.id
_entity.type
_entity.pdbx_description
1 polymer ?
#
loop_
_entity_poly.entity_id
_entity_poly.type
_entity_poly.pdbx_seq_one_letter_code
_entity_poly.pdbx_strand_id
1 'polypeptide(L)'
;MKWNSTAHGLMAAATSKGEDRVDHCLFCSGDHKSYLCRVGSAYERKELLRRKSLCFFCLGKHTSRQCIRRPCNRCRGQHNQVICFKVENRANVSHMESLENKSEVGGAIAESQVLSTISERKPQCVLL
;
A
#
# COMPACT_ATOMS: atom_id res chain seq x y z
N MET A 1 -39.88 -11.57 -61.16
CA MET A 1 -39.27 -10.47 -60.37
C MET A 1 -37.97 -11.00 -59.80
N LYS A 2 -36.85 -10.29 -60.02
CA LYS A 2 -35.48 -10.78 -59.89
C LYS A 2 -34.89 -10.24 -58.59
N TRP A 3 -34.53 -11.10 -57.63
CA TRP A 3 -33.82 -10.70 -56.41
C TRP A 3 -32.32 -10.90 -56.66
N ASN A 4 -31.59 -9.80 -56.70
CA ASN A 4 -30.17 -9.71 -56.96
C ASN A 4 -29.36 -9.96 -55.67
N SER A 5 -28.40 -10.87 -55.79
CA SER A 5 -27.38 -11.19 -54.78
C SER A 5 -26.35 -10.07 -54.65
N THR A 6 -26.05 -9.66 -53.42
CA THR A 6 -24.82 -8.92 -53.09
C THR A 6 -24.13 -9.64 -51.94
N ALA A 7 -22.94 -10.16 -52.23
CA ALA A 7 -22.06 -10.79 -51.27
C ALA A 7 -21.61 -9.79 -50.20
N HIS A 8 -21.78 -10.16 -48.93
CA HIS A 8 -21.05 -9.54 -47.82
C HIS A 8 -20.12 -10.61 -47.25
N GLY A 9 -18.82 -10.35 -47.37
CA GLY A 9 -17.77 -11.24 -46.90
C GLY A 9 -17.92 -11.55 -45.42
N LEU A 10 -17.90 -12.84 -45.09
CA LEU A 10 -17.80 -13.34 -43.73
C LEU A 10 -16.37 -13.13 -43.24
N MET A 11 -16.07 -11.94 -42.72
CA MET A 11 -14.97 -11.79 -41.79
C MET A 11 -15.45 -12.30 -40.44
N ALA A 12 -15.09 -13.53 -40.11
CA ALA A 12 -15.24 -14.07 -38.76
C ALA A 12 -14.46 -13.16 -37.81
N ALA A 13 -15.17 -12.31 -37.06
CA ALA A 13 -14.60 -11.62 -35.92
C ALA A 13 -14.21 -12.71 -34.91
N ALA A 14 -12.92 -13.02 -34.84
CA ALA A 14 -12.36 -13.79 -33.75
C ALA A 14 -12.73 -13.06 -32.46
N THR A 15 -13.72 -13.59 -31.74
CA THR A 15 -13.96 -13.22 -30.36
C THR A 15 -12.69 -13.60 -29.62
N SER A 16 -11.81 -12.62 -29.37
CA SER A 16 -10.67 -12.81 -28.49
C SER A 16 -11.24 -13.19 -27.14
N LYS A 17 -11.26 -14.50 -26.84
CA LYS A 17 -11.34 -15.04 -25.48
C LYS A 17 -10.46 -14.13 -24.65
N GLY A 18 -11.03 -13.48 -23.64
CA GLY A 18 -10.34 -12.52 -22.78
C GLY A 18 -9.05 -13.15 -22.29
N GLU A 19 -7.96 -12.83 -22.98
CA GLU A 19 -6.63 -13.15 -22.53
C GLU A 19 -6.53 -12.45 -21.19
N ASP A 20 -6.19 -13.22 -20.15
CA ASP A 20 -5.91 -12.72 -18.81
C ASP A 20 -4.62 -11.88 -18.95
N ARG A 21 -4.75 -10.70 -19.58
CA ARG A 21 -3.68 -9.73 -19.79
C ARG A 21 -3.32 -9.31 -18.40
N VAL A 22 -2.27 -9.93 -17.86
CA VAL A 22 -1.73 -9.55 -16.57
C VAL A 22 -1.37 -8.07 -16.68
N ASP A 23 -2.12 -7.22 -15.98
CA ASP A 23 -1.83 -5.79 -15.88
C ASP A 23 -0.34 -5.64 -15.55
N HIS A 24 0.40 -4.89 -16.39
CA HIS A 24 1.83 -4.68 -16.18
C HIS A 24 2.08 -4.12 -14.77
N CYS A 25 3.19 -4.54 -14.16
CA CYS A 25 3.54 -4.14 -12.81
C CYS A 25 3.68 -2.62 -12.70
N LEU A 26 2.99 -2.01 -11.74
CA LEU A 26 3.01 -0.56 -11.50
C LEU A 26 4.38 -0.03 -11.07
N PHE A 27 5.23 -0.91 -10.52
CA PHE A 27 6.52 -0.58 -9.92
C PHE A 27 7.70 -0.73 -10.89
N CYS A 28 7.70 -1.78 -11.72
CA CYS A 28 8.83 -2.09 -12.61
C CYS A 28 8.42 -2.39 -14.06
N SER A 29 7.13 -2.22 -14.41
CA SER A 29 6.59 -2.43 -15.75
C SER A 29 6.77 -3.85 -16.31
N GLY A 30 7.05 -4.85 -15.47
CA GLY A 30 7.18 -6.25 -15.88
C GLY A 30 5.84 -6.98 -15.94
N ASP A 31 5.85 -8.17 -16.54
CA ASP A 31 4.66 -9.03 -16.72
C ASP A 31 4.34 -9.84 -15.46
N HIS A 32 3.96 -9.13 -14.40
CA HIS A 32 3.44 -9.72 -13.17
C HIS A 32 2.55 -8.74 -12.42
N LYS A 33 1.68 -9.28 -11.56
CA LYS A 33 0.83 -8.47 -10.69
C LYS A 33 1.70 -7.68 -9.70
N SER A 34 1.42 -6.39 -9.55
CA SER A 34 2.19 -5.45 -8.71
C SER A 34 2.44 -5.94 -7.28
N TYR A 35 1.53 -6.75 -6.71
CA TYR A 35 1.70 -7.27 -5.35
C TYR A 35 2.74 -8.38 -5.19
N LEU A 36 3.19 -8.98 -6.29
CA LEU A 36 4.28 -9.95 -6.33
C LEU A 36 5.65 -9.30 -6.63
N CYS A 37 5.66 -8.01 -6.97
CA CYS A 37 6.87 -7.31 -7.33
C CYS A 37 7.82 -7.20 -6.13
N ARG A 38 9.10 -7.55 -6.35
CA ARG A 38 10.17 -7.39 -5.35
C ARG A 38 11.09 -6.21 -5.63
N VAL A 39 10.88 -5.48 -6.73
CA VAL A 39 11.67 -4.30 -7.11
C VAL A 39 11.30 -3.11 -6.23
N GLY A 40 12.31 -2.38 -5.76
CA GLY A 40 12.16 -1.20 -4.93
C GLY A 40 11.78 -1.49 -3.48
N SER A 41 12.21 -0.61 -2.58
CA SER A 41 11.86 -0.58 -1.16
C SER A 41 10.39 -0.20 -0.92
N ALA A 42 9.89 -0.47 0.29
CA ALA A 42 8.56 -0.02 0.70
C ALA A 42 8.41 1.50 0.59
N TYR A 43 9.49 2.25 0.84
CA TYR A 43 9.54 3.70 0.69
C TYR A 43 9.37 4.13 -0.77
N GLU A 44 10.19 3.61 -1.68
CA GLU A 44 10.15 3.98 -3.10
C GLU A 44 8.79 3.63 -3.73
N ARG A 45 8.21 2.49 -3.34
CA ARG A 45 6.87 2.09 -3.79
C ARG A 45 5.80 3.05 -3.27
N LYS A 46 5.86 3.43 -1.99
CA LYS A 46 4.94 4.42 -1.41
C LYS A 46 5.06 5.77 -2.13
N GLU A 47 6.28 6.19 -2.44
CA GLU A 47 6.54 7.43 -3.16
C GLU A 47 6.00 7.39 -4.59
N LEU A 48 6.15 6.25 -5.28
CA LEU A 48 5.57 6.06 -6.61
C LEU A 48 4.05 6.17 -6.59
N LEU A 49 3.38 5.55 -5.61
CA LEU A 49 1.93 5.67 -5.45
C LEU A 49 1.50 7.11 -5.15
N ARG A 50 2.28 7.84 -4.34
CA ARG A 50 2.04 9.26 -4.06
C ARG A 50 2.13 10.10 -5.33
N ARG A 51 3.21 9.94 -6.11
CA ARG A 51 3.42 10.66 -7.39
C ARG A 51 2.35 10.34 -8.43
N LYS A 52 1.86 9.10 -8.48
CA LYS A 52 0.78 8.66 -9.38
C LYS A 52 -0.63 8.92 -8.83
N SER A 53 -0.76 9.52 -7.65
CA SER A 53 -2.04 9.75 -6.96
C SER A 53 -2.90 8.48 -6.83
N LEU A 54 -2.25 7.35 -6.54
CA LEU A 54 -2.91 6.05 -6.37
C LEU A 54 -3.18 5.77 -4.90
N CYS A 55 -4.26 5.06 -4.64
CA CYS A 55 -4.68 4.65 -3.32
C CYS A 55 -3.63 3.74 -2.65
N PHE A 56 -3.23 4.10 -1.43
CA PHE A 56 -2.25 3.32 -0.67
C PHE A 56 -2.75 1.96 -0.18
N PHE A 57 -4.06 1.70 -0.23
CA PHE A 57 -4.68 0.46 0.23
C PHE A 57 -4.85 -0.56 -0.89
N CYS A 58 -5.15 -0.10 -2.10
CA CYS A 58 -5.57 -0.97 -3.20
C CYS A 58 -4.86 -0.70 -4.52
N LEU A 59 -3.99 0.32 -4.59
CA LEU A 59 -3.24 0.71 -5.79
C LEU A 59 -4.11 1.29 -6.92
N GLY A 60 -5.40 1.53 -6.67
CA GLY A 60 -6.36 2.06 -7.65
C GLY A 60 -6.48 3.59 -7.67
N LYS A 61 -7.18 4.12 -8.69
CA LYS A 61 -7.43 5.56 -8.88
C LYS A 61 -8.56 6.05 -7.96
N HIS A 62 -8.22 6.38 -6.72
CA HIS A 62 -9.07 7.11 -5.77
C HIS A 62 -8.23 7.53 -4.55
N THR A 63 -8.80 8.39 -3.71
CA THR A 63 -8.15 8.76 -2.46
C THR A 63 -8.23 7.63 -1.42
N SER A 64 -7.19 7.47 -0.62
CA SER A 64 -7.16 6.48 0.47
C SER A 64 -8.34 6.59 1.45
N ARG A 65 -8.94 7.79 1.61
CA ARG A 65 -10.11 8.03 2.48
C ARG A 65 -11.39 7.39 1.97
N GLN A 66 -11.53 7.22 0.64
CA GLN A 66 -12.68 6.61 -0.01
C GLN A 66 -12.52 5.10 -0.18
N CYS A 67 -11.38 4.54 0.25
CA CYS A 67 -11.09 3.14 0.05
C CYS A 67 -11.77 2.27 1.12
N ILE A 68 -12.53 1.28 0.69
CA ILE A 68 -13.18 0.29 1.57
C ILE A 68 -12.30 -0.96 1.82
N ARG A 69 -11.06 -0.98 1.31
CA ARG A 69 -10.18 -2.13 1.49
C ARG A 69 -9.70 -2.25 2.92
N ARG A 70 -9.50 -3.50 3.34
CA ARG A 70 -9.00 -3.85 4.67
C ARG A 70 -7.56 -3.33 4.88
N PRO A 71 -7.18 -3.03 6.13
CA PRO A 71 -5.81 -2.65 6.47
C PRO A 71 -4.82 -3.79 6.20
N CYS A 72 -3.54 -3.49 6.31
CA CYS A 72 -2.46 -4.45 6.09
C CYS A 72 -2.60 -5.68 6.99
N ASN A 73 -2.75 -6.87 6.39
CA ASN A 73 -2.87 -8.13 7.14
C ASN A 73 -1.63 -8.46 7.98
N ARG A 74 -0.46 -7.87 7.68
CA ARG A 74 0.80 -8.14 8.41
C ARG A 74 0.93 -7.33 9.70
N CYS A 75 0.63 -6.03 9.64
CA CYS A 75 0.88 -5.10 10.74
C CYS A 75 -0.36 -4.35 11.24
N ARG A 76 -1.53 -4.63 10.65
CA ARG A 76 -2.81 -3.95 10.89
C ARG A 76 -2.79 -2.44 10.60
N GLY A 77 -1.75 -1.95 9.93
CA GLY A 77 -1.61 -0.55 9.55
C GLY A 77 -2.45 -0.17 8.32
N GLN A 78 -2.73 1.13 8.18
CA GLN A 78 -3.53 1.73 7.11
C GLN A 78 -2.76 1.81 5.78
N HIS A 79 -2.46 0.66 5.16
CA HIS A 79 -1.75 0.55 3.89
C HIS A 79 -1.88 -0.84 3.26
N ASN A 80 -1.51 -0.95 1.98
CA ASN A 80 -1.34 -2.21 1.27
C ASN A 80 -0.02 -2.91 1.70
N GLN A 81 -0.04 -4.24 1.75
CA GLN A 81 1.11 -5.07 2.11
C GLN A 81 2.39 -4.77 1.29
N VAL A 82 2.25 -4.32 0.03
CA VAL A 82 3.37 -4.04 -0.89
C VAL A 82 4.21 -2.84 -0.48
N ILE A 83 3.67 -1.94 0.34
CA ILE A 83 4.33 -0.76 0.90
C ILE A 83 4.49 -0.85 2.43
N CYS A 84 4.36 -2.05 2.99
CA CYS A 84 4.50 -2.26 4.42
C CYS A 84 5.98 -2.23 4.81
N PHE A 85 6.36 -1.36 5.75
CA PHE A 85 7.74 -1.26 6.26
C PHE A 85 8.11 -2.38 7.24
N LYS A 86 7.13 -3.04 7.86
CA LYS A 86 7.39 -4.18 8.76
C LYS A 86 7.78 -5.47 8.01
N VAL A 87 8.00 -5.40 6.70
CA VAL A 87 8.28 -6.57 5.83
C VAL A 87 9.75 -6.96 5.86
N GLU A 88 10.65 -6.01 6.13
CA GLU A 88 12.08 -6.28 6.25
C GLU A 88 12.42 -7.15 7.48
N ASN A 89 11.49 -7.28 8.43
CA ASN A 89 11.73 -7.98 9.70
C ASN A 89 11.14 -9.41 9.78
N ARG A 90 10.70 -10.04 8.68
CA ARG A 90 10.21 -11.45 8.74
C ARG A 90 10.99 -12.44 7.89
N ALA A 91 11.87 -11.98 7.00
CA ALA A 91 12.80 -12.88 6.31
C ALA A 91 13.92 -13.42 7.23
N ASN A 92 14.05 -12.88 8.45
CA ASN A 92 15.09 -13.24 9.43
C ASN A 92 14.56 -13.77 10.78
N VAL A 93 13.27 -14.09 10.91
CA VAL A 93 12.72 -14.60 12.18
C VAL A 93 12.37 -16.07 12.04
N SER A 94 13.41 -16.87 11.84
CA SER A 94 13.44 -18.30 12.13
C SER A 94 14.35 -18.58 13.32
N HIS A 95 14.40 -17.68 14.30
CA HIS A 95 15.01 -18.02 15.57
C HIS A 95 14.39 -17.25 16.73
N MET A 96 13.75 -18.04 17.59
CA MET A 96 13.47 -17.79 19.01
C MET A 96 12.28 -16.89 19.32
N GLU A 97 11.10 -17.53 19.31
CA GLU A 97 10.16 -17.38 20.41
C GLU A 97 10.89 -17.67 21.73
N SER A 98 10.84 -16.74 22.70
CA SER A 98 10.57 -17.06 24.11
C SER A 98 10.58 -15.78 24.97
N LEU A 99 9.74 -15.81 26.01
CA LEU A 99 9.72 -14.96 27.21
C LEU A 99 9.16 -13.53 27.02
N GLU A 100 8.20 -13.03 27.80
CA GLU A 100 7.30 -13.61 28.80
C GLU A 100 6.28 -12.52 29.15
N ASN A 101 5.20 -12.95 29.78
CA ASN A 101 4.06 -12.16 30.19
C ASN A 101 4.27 -11.51 31.59
N LYS A 102 3.36 -10.57 31.91
CA LYS A 102 2.93 -10.06 33.24
C LYS A 102 3.66 -8.87 33.90
N SER A 103 2.98 -7.72 33.82
CA SER A 103 2.41 -6.91 34.93
C SER A 103 3.03 -7.01 36.33
N GLU A 104 3.42 -5.87 36.94
CA GLU A 104 2.76 -5.21 38.10
C GLU A 104 3.64 -4.12 38.77
N VAL A 105 2.98 -2.99 39.09
CA VAL A 105 3.13 -2.00 40.19
C VAL A 105 4.46 -1.85 40.96
N GLY A 106 4.94 -0.59 41.02
CA GLY A 106 5.36 0.07 42.27
C GLY A 106 6.86 0.18 42.55
N GLY A 107 7.35 1.41 42.75
CA GLY A 107 8.65 1.65 43.39
C GLY A 107 9.35 2.93 42.90
N ALA A 108 9.36 3.95 43.75
CA ALA A 108 10.05 5.22 43.55
C ALA A 108 11.57 5.05 43.60
N ILE A 109 12.31 5.71 42.70
CA ILE A 109 13.64 6.27 42.99
C ILE A 109 13.75 7.62 42.25
N ALA A 110 14.14 8.63 43.02
CA ALA A 110 14.42 9.99 42.59
C ALA A 110 15.61 10.04 41.63
N GLU A 111 15.61 10.98 40.68
CA GLU A 111 16.84 11.71 40.35
C GLU A 111 16.59 13.02 39.57
N SER A 112 17.10 14.07 40.18
CA SER A 112 17.82 15.23 39.65
C SER A 112 17.21 16.12 38.56
N GLN A 113 17.10 17.37 38.99
CA GLN A 113 16.84 18.59 38.24
C GLN A 113 17.85 18.79 37.10
N VAL A 114 17.35 19.07 35.89
CA VAL A 114 18.00 20.02 34.99
C VAL A 114 16.92 20.95 34.44
N LEU A 115 16.96 22.18 34.94
CA LEU A 115 16.18 23.31 34.49
C LEU A 115 16.72 23.75 33.12
N SER A 116 15.87 23.82 32.10
CA SER A 116 16.19 24.53 30.85
C SER A 116 14.95 25.29 30.41
N THR A 117 14.88 26.55 30.81
CA THR A 117 13.90 27.52 30.37
C THR A 117 14.08 27.76 28.87
N ILE A 118 13.11 27.34 28.05
CA ILE A 118 12.95 27.91 26.71
C ILE A 118 11.56 28.55 26.69
N SER A 119 11.60 29.87 26.76
CA SER A 119 10.47 30.77 26.73
C SER A 119 10.00 30.97 25.29
N GLU A 120 8.68 30.95 25.11
CA GLU A 120 7.90 31.49 23.98
C GLU A 120 7.97 30.74 22.62
N ARG A 121 6.96 30.64 21.75
CA ARG A 121 5.68 31.34 21.57
C ARG A 121 4.61 30.37 21.03
N LYS A 122 3.38 30.59 21.45
CA LYS A 122 2.15 29.94 20.96
C LYS A 122 1.71 30.58 19.63
N PRO A 123 1.60 29.86 18.51
CA PRO A 123 0.81 30.34 17.39
C PRO A 123 -0.67 30.06 17.67
N GLN A 124 -1.42 31.12 17.96
CA GLN A 124 -2.87 31.11 18.00
C GLN A 124 -3.37 31.20 16.55
N CYS A 125 -3.93 30.12 16.00
CA CYS A 125 -4.76 30.19 14.81
C CYS A 125 -6.22 30.09 15.24
N VAL A 126 -6.89 31.24 15.31
CA VAL A 126 -8.34 31.38 15.43
C VAL A 126 -8.85 31.88 14.08
N LEU A 127 -9.83 31.13 13.54
CA LEU A 127 -10.93 31.49 12.65
C LEU A 127 -10.74 32.61 11.61
N LEU A 128 -10.87 32.22 10.34
CA LEU A 128 -11.77 32.82 9.36
C LEU A 128 -12.53 31.71 8.63
#